data_AF-A0A6A6ZBG5-F1
#
_entry.id   AF-A0A6A6ZBG5-F1
#
_cell.length_a   1.000
_cell.length_b   1.000
_cell.length_c   1.000
_cell.angle_alpha   90.00
_cell.angle_beta   90.00
_cell.angle_gamma   90.00
#
_symmetry.space_group_name_H-M   'P 1'
#
loop_
_entity.id
_entity.type
_entity.pdbx_description
1 polymer ?
#
loop_
_entity_poly.entity_id
_entity_poly.type
_entity_poly.pdbx_seq_one_letter_code
_entity_poly.pdbx_strand_id
1 'polypeptide(L)'
;ERPETPPQPSCLVPFGRDRDFVDRGTLLDQIRERCAAPASRVALVGLGGVGKSQLAIEHCYRTAEQSPDTWVFWVHASNTARLEQSFREIADRGKVRGRTDPQADVFKLVHDWLRDAKNGRWLLALDNADDAAVLSPADSGSALQQHLSRYLPMSRHGSVLVTSRTKRVAMQVVEDGDIIAIEPMHNAAAHALLRKKLRDVDEEDDSITQLATTLDHMPLALVQAAAYIRERAPRCSVQQYLDEYRQSDSRKTSLLNREERHLRRDEAASNSVLITWQISFDHIRKTRQSATELLSLMSFFDRQGIQEALLRRQSSTADEGASAVQADDEFEDDVLTLRDYSLITVTRDAKTFEMHSLVQLATRTWLESEGQLDRWREQFISHLCAEMPTGAHENWEKCQALFPHAQAALAQRPKDIESLEEWALLLYKAAWYAWQQGRAGEAEQMSVLSMEVRREMLGEENADTL
;
A
#
# COMPACT_ATOMS: atom_id res chain seq x y z
N GLU A 1 -13.33 46.39 0.22
CA GLU A 1 -13.32 46.04 -1.21
C GLU A 1 -14.70 46.23 -1.83
N ARG A 2 -14.81 46.67 -3.09
CA ARG A 2 -16.09 46.73 -3.80
C ARG A 2 -16.56 45.29 -4.13
N PRO A 3 -17.87 44.98 -4.10
CA PRO A 3 -18.35 43.65 -4.46
C PRO A 3 -18.07 43.36 -5.93
N GLU A 4 -17.29 42.32 -6.21
CA GLU A 4 -17.16 41.78 -7.57
C GLU A 4 -18.38 40.94 -7.94
N THR A 5 -18.66 40.81 -9.24
CA THR A 5 -19.67 39.88 -9.75
C THR A 5 -19.29 38.45 -9.33
N PRO A 6 -20.19 37.70 -8.66
CA PRO A 6 -19.94 36.33 -8.26
C PRO A 6 -19.61 35.47 -9.49
N PRO A 7 -18.55 34.66 -9.44
CA PRO A 7 -18.21 33.75 -10.53
C PRO A 7 -19.23 32.60 -10.59
N GLN A 8 -19.38 31.99 -11.77
CA GLN A 8 -20.18 30.78 -11.90
C GLN A 8 -19.42 29.56 -11.35
N PRO A 9 -20.13 28.56 -10.81
CA PRO A 9 -19.52 27.29 -10.39
C PRO A 9 -18.66 26.68 -11.50
N SER A 10 -17.51 26.15 -11.10
CA SER A 10 -16.56 25.54 -12.02
C SER A 10 -15.88 24.32 -11.40
N CYS A 11 -15.36 23.45 -12.26
CA CYS A 11 -14.57 22.29 -11.87
C CYS A 11 -13.08 22.64 -11.93
N LEU A 12 -12.43 22.65 -10.77
CA LEU A 12 -11.06 23.08 -10.55
C LEU A 12 -10.14 21.88 -10.26
N VAL A 13 -10.37 20.78 -10.97
CA VAL A 13 -9.47 19.62 -10.93
C VAL A 13 -8.27 19.90 -11.84
N PRO A 14 -7.01 19.85 -11.33
CA PRO A 14 -5.83 20.21 -12.10
C PRO A 14 -5.41 19.14 -13.13
N PHE A 15 -6.09 18.00 -13.14
CA PHE A 15 -5.80 16.84 -13.98
C PHE A 15 -6.88 16.63 -15.03
N GLY A 16 -6.50 16.44 -16.29
CA GLY A 16 -7.47 16.10 -17.34
C GLY A 16 -8.11 14.71 -17.13
N ARG A 17 -9.42 14.60 -17.34
CA ARG A 17 -10.20 13.35 -17.23
C ARG A 17 -9.53 12.19 -17.99
N ASP A 18 -9.48 11.01 -17.37
CA ASP A 18 -8.91 9.83 -18.02
C ASP A 18 -9.92 9.16 -18.96
N ARG A 19 -9.65 9.23 -20.27
CA ARG A 19 -10.44 8.52 -21.29
C ARG A 19 -10.32 7.01 -21.17
N ASP A 20 -9.22 6.52 -20.61
CA ASP A 20 -8.98 5.10 -20.40
C ASP A 20 -9.42 4.64 -19.00
N PHE A 21 -10.11 5.48 -18.23
CA PHE A 21 -10.58 5.11 -16.89
C PHE A 21 -11.37 3.79 -16.95
N VAL A 22 -11.13 2.92 -15.98
CA VAL A 22 -11.83 1.64 -15.85
C VAL A 22 -12.62 1.66 -14.57
N ASP A 23 -13.93 1.49 -14.70
CA ASP A 23 -14.83 1.38 -13.55
C ASP A 23 -14.56 0.07 -12.77
N ARG A 24 -14.71 0.13 -11.45
CA ARG A 24 -14.34 -0.93 -10.52
C ARG A 24 -15.57 -1.40 -9.76
N GLY A 25 -16.54 -1.94 -10.50
CA GLY A 25 -17.80 -2.39 -9.94
C GLY A 25 -18.60 -1.23 -9.36
N THR A 26 -18.92 -1.29 -8.07
CA THR A 26 -19.83 -0.35 -7.40
C THR A 26 -19.13 0.80 -6.68
N LEU A 27 -17.79 0.90 -6.74
CA LEU A 27 -17.04 1.89 -5.94
C LEU A 27 -17.46 3.33 -6.22
N LEU A 28 -17.62 3.73 -7.49
CA LEU A 28 -18.06 5.09 -7.81
C LEU A 28 -19.51 5.37 -7.41
N ASP A 29 -20.37 4.35 -7.43
CA ASP A 29 -21.74 4.48 -6.93
C ASP A 29 -21.76 4.66 -5.41
N GLN A 30 -20.93 3.91 -4.67
CA GLN A 30 -20.77 4.07 -3.22
C GLN A 30 -20.24 5.46 -2.86
N ILE A 31 -19.22 5.95 -3.58
CA ILE A 31 -18.69 7.31 -3.38
C ILE A 31 -19.80 8.33 -3.62
N ARG A 32 -20.53 8.23 -4.73
CA ARG A 32 -21.63 9.14 -5.05
C ARG A 32 -22.71 9.12 -3.97
N GLU A 33 -23.13 7.95 -3.52
CA GLU A 33 -24.19 7.79 -2.52
C GLU A 33 -23.79 8.43 -1.19
N ARG A 34 -22.58 8.14 -0.69
CA ARG A 34 -22.09 8.73 0.56
C ARG A 34 -21.87 10.23 0.45
N CYS A 35 -21.32 10.72 -0.67
CA CYS A 35 -21.12 12.16 -0.90
C CYS A 35 -22.42 12.93 -1.14
N ALA A 36 -23.53 12.25 -1.47
CA ALA A 36 -24.84 12.90 -1.61
C ALA A 36 -25.52 13.18 -0.26
N ALA A 37 -25.03 12.59 0.84
CA ALA A 37 -25.57 12.86 2.16
C ALA A 37 -25.26 14.32 2.60
N PRO A 38 -26.19 15.01 3.28
CA PRO A 38 -25.95 16.37 3.72
C PRO A 38 -24.75 16.47 4.66
N ALA A 39 -23.83 17.39 4.40
CA ALA A 39 -22.59 17.57 5.17
C ALA A 39 -21.70 16.32 5.23
N SER A 40 -21.73 15.49 4.18
CA SER A 40 -20.94 14.26 4.11
C SER A 40 -19.43 14.56 4.09
N ARG A 41 -18.67 13.70 4.76
CA ARG A 41 -17.23 13.60 4.58
C ARG A 41 -16.88 12.13 4.38
N VAL A 42 -16.27 11.80 3.24
CA VAL A 42 -15.98 10.42 2.83
C VAL A 42 -14.49 10.31 2.62
N ALA A 43 -13.88 9.20 3.05
CA ALA A 43 -12.46 8.96 2.78
C ALA A 43 -12.24 7.67 1.97
N LEU A 44 -11.39 7.76 0.97
CA LEU A 44 -10.83 6.62 0.25
C LEU A 44 -9.50 6.28 0.92
N VAL A 45 -9.43 5.11 1.55
CA VAL A 45 -8.24 4.66 2.28
C VAL A 45 -7.72 3.38 1.66
N GLY A 46 -6.40 3.25 1.52
CA GLY A 46 -5.80 2.03 0.98
C GLY A 46 -4.35 2.23 0.57
N LEU A 47 -3.73 1.16 0.10
CA LEU A 47 -2.31 1.12 -0.24
C LEU A 47 -1.91 2.16 -1.32
N GLY A 48 -0.66 2.63 -1.28
CA GLY A 48 -0.10 3.47 -2.35
C GLY A 48 -0.19 2.79 -3.72
N GLY A 49 -0.58 3.52 -4.78
CA GLY A 49 -0.71 2.95 -6.13
C GLY A 49 -2.05 2.26 -6.44
N VAL A 50 -2.94 2.08 -5.44
CA VAL A 50 -4.23 1.40 -5.63
C VAL A 50 -5.27 2.23 -6.41
N GLY A 51 -4.99 3.51 -6.72
CA GLY A 51 -5.83 4.34 -7.60
C GLY A 51 -6.89 5.21 -6.90
N LYS A 52 -6.74 5.49 -5.60
CA LYS A 52 -7.63 6.39 -4.83
C LYS A 52 -7.83 7.75 -5.50
N SER A 53 -6.73 8.42 -5.87
CA SER A 53 -6.80 9.73 -6.54
C SER A 53 -7.50 9.66 -7.90
N GLN A 54 -7.36 8.55 -8.64
CA GLN A 54 -8.07 8.38 -9.92
C GLN A 54 -9.59 8.21 -9.72
N LEU A 55 -10.02 7.51 -8.66
CA LEU A 55 -11.43 7.43 -8.28
C LEU A 55 -11.98 8.81 -7.89
N ALA A 56 -11.22 9.58 -7.11
CA ALA A 56 -11.60 10.93 -6.71
C ALA A 56 -11.71 11.88 -7.93
N ILE A 57 -10.72 11.85 -8.83
CA ILE A 57 -10.74 12.64 -10.08
C ILE A 57 -11.98 12.30 -10.91
N GLU A 58 -12.26 11.03 -11.15
CA GLU A 58 -13.43 10.61 -11.93
C GLU A 58 -14.75 11.01 -11.25
N HIS A 59 -14.85 10.89 -9.92
CA HIS A 59 -16.01 11.35 -9.18
C HIS A 59 -16.22 12.87 -9.29
N CYS A 60 -15.15 13.66 -9.20
CA CYS A 60 -15.20 15.11 -9.40
C CYS A 60 -15.74 15.49 -10.79
N TYR A 61 -15.25 14.82 -11.84
CA TYR A 61 -15.75 15.05 -13.21
C TYR A 61 -17.21 14.64 -13.38
N ARG A 62 -17.63 13.47 -12.87
CA ARG A 62 -19.03 13.04 -12.91
C ARG A 62 -19.94 14.00 -12.15
N THR A 63 -19.48 14.55 -11.02
CA THR A 63 -20.23 15.55 -10.24
C THR A 63 -20.42 16.85 -11.01
N ALA A 64 -19.36 17.36 -11.63
CA ALA A 64 -19.43 18.58 -12.44
C ALA A 64 -20.38 18.43 -13.66
N GLU A 65 -20.42 17.24 -14.27
CA GLU A 65 -21.31 16.94 -15.41
C GLU A 65 -22.77 16.79 -14.97
N GLN A 66 -23.03 16.11 -13.86
CA GLN A 66 -24.38 15.83 -13.37
C GLN A 66 -25.00 17.03 -12.65
N SER A 67 -24.18 17.92 -12.11
CA SER A 67 -24.64 19.11 -11.37
C SER A 67 -23.78 20.32 -11.71
N PRO A 68 -23.99 20.95 -12.89
CA PRO A 68 -23.19 22.09 -13.36
C PRO A 68 -23.16 23.30 -12.41
N ASP A 69 -24.17 23.43 -11.55
CA ASP A 69 -24.25 24.49 -10.52
C ASP A 69 -23.47 24.17 -9.23
N THR A 70 -22.64 23.13 -9.23
CA THR A 70 -21.85 22.69 -8.06
C THR A 70 -20.38 23.02 -8.28
N TRP A 71 -19.77 23.72 -7.33
CA TRP A 71 -18.34 23.94 -7.32
C TRP A 71 -17.60 22.63 -7.06
N VAL A 72 -16.54 22.35 -7.82
CA VAL A 72 -15.68 21.20 -7.54
C VAL A 72 -14.27 21.72 -7.33
N PHE A 73 -13.79 21.63 -6.09
CA PHE A 73 -12.49 22.09 -5.67
C PHE A 73 -11.55 20.92 -5.43
N TRP A 74 -10.28 21.10 -5.81
CA TRP A 74 -9.22 20.14 -5.56
C TRP A 74 -8.16 20.77 -4.65
N VAL A 75 -7.76 20.04 -3.63
CA VAL A 75 -6.79 20.51 -2.63
C VAL A 75 -5.71 19.45 -2.44
N HIS A 76 -4.46 19.87 -2.58
CA HIS A 76 -3.31 19.03 -2.29
C HIS A 76 -3.01 19.05 -0.79
N ALA A 77 -3.30 17.95 -0.09
CA ALA A 77 -3.09 17.80 1.35
C ALA A 77 -1.76 17.11 1.71
N SER A 78 -0.81 17.04 0.75
CA SER A 78 0.47 16.34 0.94
C SER A 78 1.43 17.05 1.90
N ASN A 79 1.30 18.37 2.06
CA ASN A 79 2.04 19.19 3.03
C ASN A 79 1.32 20.53 3.24
N THR A 80 1.65 21.23 4.34
CA THR A 80 1.01 22.49 4.75
C THR A 80 1.12 23.60 3.69
N ALA A 81 2.27 23.74 3.04
CA ALA A 81 2.48 24.80 2.06
C ALA A 81 1.58 24.64 0.82
N ARG A 82 1.42 23.41 0.33
CA ARG A 82 0.54 23.10 -0.82
C ARG A 82 -0.94 23.17 -0.46
N LEU A 83 -1.26 22.78 0.76
CA LEU A 83 -2.60 22.92 1.32
C LEU A 83 -3.01 24.39 1.35
N GLU A 84 -2.18 25.26 1.92
CA GLU A 84 -2.40 26.70 1.98
C GLU A 84 -2.50 27.33 0.58
N GLN A 85 -1.61 26.93 -0.34
CA GLN A 85 -1.66 27.37 -1.74
C GLN A 85 -2.98 26.98 -2.42
N SER A 86 -3.46 25.75 -2.21
CA SER A 86 -4.75 25.30 -2.77
C SER A 86 -5.92 26.12 -2.20
N PHE A 87 -5.89 26.45 -0.91
CA PHE A 87 -6.91 27.31 -0.29
C PHE A 87 -6.87 28.74 -0.84
N ARG A 88 -5.69 29.31 -1.13
CA ARG A 88 -5.57 30.60 -1.83
C ARG A 88 -6.20 30.55 -3.21
N GLU A 89 -5.95 29.49 -3.98
CA GLU A 89 -6.55 29.32 -5.30
C GLU A 89 -8.07 29.21 -5.24
N ILE A 90 -8.62 28.51 -4.24
CA ILE A 90 -10.08 28.48 -3.99
C ILE A 90 -10.59 29.89 -3.68
N ALA A 91 -9.91 30.62 -2.80
CA ALA A 91 -10.29 31.99 -2.44
C ALA A 91 -10.31 32.92 -3.66
N ASP A 92 -9.31 32.81 -4.54
CA ASP A 92 -9.22 33.56 -5.79
C ASP A 92 -10.33 33.20 -6.78
N ARG A 93 -10.59 31.91 -6.98
CA ARG A 93 -11.61 31.43 -7.91
C ARG A 93 -13.02 31.75 -7.44
N GLY A 94 -13.29 31.62 -6.14
CA GLY A 94 -14.56 31.99 -5.52
C GLY A 94 -14.74 33.50 -5.32
N LYS A 95 -13.71 34.30 -5.64
CA LYS A 95 -13.65 35.75 -5.38
C LYS A 95 -14.01 36.12 -3.95
N VAL A 96 -13.47 35.34 -3.00
CA VAL A 96 -13.69 35.52 -1.57
C VAL A 96 -13.20 36.90 -1.13
N ARG A 97 -13.97 37.56 -0.26
CA ARG A 97 -13.62 38.90 0.23
C ARG A 97 -12.41 38.81 1.17
N GLY A 98 -11.48 39.75 1.06
CA GLY A 98 -10.26 39.77 1.87
C GLY A 98 -9.13 38.85 1.37
N ARG A 99 -9.33 38.12 0.26
CA ARG A 99 -8.32 37.21 -0.31
C ARG A 99 -7.03 37.88 -0.75
N THR A 100 -7.07 39.19 -1.06
CA THR A 100 -5.90 39.97 -1.51
C THR A 100 -5.05 40.49 -0.35
N ASP A 101 -5.49 40.33 0.90
CA ASP A 101 -4.69 40.67 2.08
C ASP A 101 -3.68 39.54 2.35
N PRO A 102 -2.35 39.79 2.24
CA PRO A 102 -1.33 38.78 2.49
C PRO A 102 -1.32 38.24 3.93
N GLN A 103 -1.90 38.97 4.88
CA GLN A 103 -1.99 38.59 6.29
C GLN A 103 -3.31 37.90 6.66
N ALA A 104 -4.23 37.77 5.71
CA ALA A 104 -5.50 37.11 5.99
C ALA A 104 -5.30 35.60 6.22
N ASP A 105 -6.03 35.06 7.20
CA ASP A 105 -6.19 33.63 7.38
C ASP A 105 -7.07 33.08 6.25
N VAL A 106 -6.42 32.62 5.18
CA VAL A 106 -7.08 32.09 3.99
C VAL A 106 -7.96 30.87 4.31
N PHE A 107 -7.58 30.04 5.29
CA PHE A 107 -8.37 28.89 5.70
C PHE A 107 -9.72 29.32 6.27
N LYS A 108 -9.69 30.33 7.15
CA LYS A 108 -10.93 30.91 7.71
C LYS A 108 -11.79 31.57 6.64
N LEU A 109 -11.18 32.32 5.71
CA LEU A 109 -11.91 32.96 4.62
C LEU A 109 -12.66 31.95 3.75
N VAL A 110 -11.97 30.88 3.32
CA VAL A 110 -12.58 29.82 2.51
C VAL A 110 -13.62 29.05 3.33
N HIS A 111 -13.34 28.72 4.60
CA HIS A 111 -14.30 28.07 5.49
C HIS A 111 -15.61 28.86 5.58
N ASP A 112 -15.54 30.17 5.83
CA ASP A 112 -16.73 31.01 5.98
C ASP A 112 -17.49 31.13 4.65
N TRP A 113 -16.77 31.14 3.51
CA TRP A 113 -17.37 31.11 2.18
C TRP A 113 -18.08 29.78 1.90
N LEU A 114 -17.45 28.64 2.19
CA LEU A 114 -18.03 27.30 2.02
C LEU A 114 -19.24 27.06 2.95
N ARG A 115 -19.34 27.79 4.05
CA ARG A 115 -20.46 27.69 5.00
C ARG A 115 -21.69 28.50 4.56
N ASP A 116 -21.52 29.57 3.79
CA ASP A 116 -22.62 30.42 3.34
C ASP A 116 -23.35 29.78 2.15
N ALA A 117 -24.59 29.33 2.41
CA ALA A 117 -25.46 28.69 1.42
C ALA A 117 -25.75 29.53 0.17
N LYS A 118 -25.53 30.85 0.23
CA LYS A 118 -25.66 31.73 -0.93
C LYS A 118 -24.62 31.46 -2.02
N ASN A 119 -23.51 30.80 -1.67
CA ASN A 119 -22.43 30.48 -2.62
C ASN A 119 -22.69 29.20 -3.42
N GLY A 120 -23.80 28.51 -3.15
CA GLY A 120 -24.22 27.32 -3.89
C GLY A 120 -23.63 26.02 -3.34
N ARG A 121 -23.83 24.93 -4.09
CA ARG A 121 -23.31 23.62 -3.70
C ARG A 121 -21.82 23.51 -4.00
N TRP A 122 -21.11 22.68 -3.24
CA TRP A 122 -19.69 22.42 -3.47
C TRP A 122 -19.28 21.00 -3.09
N LEU A 123 -18.26 20.50 -3.79
CA LEU A 123 -17.50 19.30 -3.48
C LEU A 123 -16.04 19.71 -3.31
N LEU A 124 -15.42 19.30 -2.20
CA LEU A 124 -14.01 19.54 -1.91
C LEU A 124 -13.26 18.21 -1.85
N ALA A 125 -12.37 17.97 -2.82
CA ALA A 125 -11.49 16.80 -2.83
C ALA A 125 -10.14 17.15 -2.17
N LEU A 126 -9.82 16.48 -1.05
CA LEU A 126 -8.55 16.56 -0.34
C LEU A 126 -7.68 15.36 -0.73
N ASP A 127 -6.68 15.56 -1.58
CA ASP A 127 -5.83 14.48 -2.10
C ASP A 127 -4.52 14.34 -1.32
N ASN A 128 -4.10 13.10 -1.08
CA ASN A 128 -2.87 12.73 -0.35
C ASN A 128 -2.81 13.28 1.08
N ALA A 129 -3.91 13.18 1.82
CA ALA A 129 -3.99 13.53 3.23
C ALA A 129 -3.34 12.44 4.10
N ASP A 130 -2.01 12.29 3.98
CA ASP A 130 -1.23 11.21 4.59
C ASP A 130 -0.50 11.62 5.87
N ASP A 131 -0.32 12.92 6.11
CA ASP A 131 0.44 13.47 7.23
C ASP A 131 -0.50 14.07 8.28
N ALA A 132 -0.50 13.47 9.48
CA ALA A 132 -1.25 13.94 10.63
C ALA A 132 -0.89 15.38 11.01
N ALA A 133 0.36 15.81 10.85
CA ALA A 133 0.80 17.15 11.21
C ALA A 133 0.25 18.22 10.26
N VAL A 134 -0.11 17.85 9.03
CA VAL A 134 -0.74 18.75 8.05
C VAL A 134 -2.21 18.99 8.42
N LEU A 135 -2.90 17.92 8.87
CA LEU A 135 -4.29 17.99 9.28
C LEU A 135 -4.48 18.48 10.71
N SER A 136 -3.48 18.29 11.56
CA SER A 136 -3.51 18.51 12.99
C SER A 136 -2.12 18.92 13.50
N PRO A 137 -1.61 20.11 13.15
CA PRO A 137 -0.32 20.58 13.64
C PRO A 137 -0.37 20.69 15.17
N ALA A 138 0.56 20.05 15.87
CA ALA A 138 0.67 20.13 17.33
C ALA A 138 1.07 21.55 17.78
N ASP A 139 0.65 21.93 18.99
CA ASP A 139 0.79 23.23 19.65
C ASP A 139 2.18 23.91 19.52
N SER A 140 2.48 24.50 18.36
CA SER A 140 3.62 25.41 18.19
C SER A 140 3.14 26.85 18.03
N GLY A 141 2.70 27.43 19.16
CA GLY A 141 2.84 28.84 19.56
C GLY A 141 2.29 29.97 18.66
N SER A 142 1.79 29.67 17.46
CA SER A 142 1.16 30.61 16.55
C SER A 142 -0.34 30.29 16.47
N ALA A 143 -1.18 31.33 16.46
CA ALA A 143 -2.63 31.20 16.35
C ALA A 143 -3.11 30.52 15.03
N LEU A 144 -2.18 30.14 14.14
CA LEU A 144 -2.38 29.57 12.81
C LEU A 144 -2.39 28.02 12.76
N GLN A 145 -2.27 27.33 13.90
CA GLN A 145 -2.16 25.87 13.94
C GLN A 145 -3.36 25.21 14.62
N GLN A 146 -4.54 25.41 14.03
CA GLN A 146 -5.73 24.65 14.42
C GLN A 146 -5.95 23.51 13.43
N HIS A 147 -6.50 22.39 13.91
CA HIS A 147 -6.84 21.23 13.08
C HIS A 147 -7.59 21.64 11.79
N LEU A 148 -7.14 21.16 10.62
CA LEU A 148 -7.80 21.37 9.31
C LEU A 148 -9.28 21.01 9.37
N SER A 149 -9.65 20.01 10.18
CA SER A 149 -11.05 19.63 10.42
C SER A 149 -11.94 20.77 10.90
N ARG A 150 -11.40 21.81 11.54
CA ARG A 150 -12.12 23.04 11.94
C ARG A 150 -12.36 24.00 10.77
N TYR A 151 -11.52 23.96 9.74
CA TYR A 151 -11.64 24.77 8.52
C TYR A 151 -12.45 24.09 7.42
N LEU A 152 -12.94 22.87 7.68
CA LEU A 152 -13.86 22.15 6.80
C LEU A 152 -15.29 22.27 7.36
N PRO A 153 -16.15 23.15 6.83
CA PRO A 153 -17.47 23.35 7.42
C PRO A 153 -18.37 22.12 7.21
N MET A 154 -19.15 21.77 8.24
CA MET A 154 -20.25 20.80 8.12
C MET A 154 -21.45 21.49 7.46
N SER A 155 -21.44 21.52 6.13
CA SER A 155 -22.44 22.23 5.33
C SER A 155 -23.41 21.27 4.64
N ARG A 156 -24.71 21.49 4.79
CA ARG A 156 -25.75 20.66 4.12
C ARG A 156 -25.70 20.74 2.59
N HIS A 157 -25.04 21.75 2.03
CA HIS A 157 -24.85 21.94 0.58
C HIS A 157 -23.41 21.63 0.14
N GLY A 158 -22.61 21.02 1.02
CA GLY A 158 -21.21 20.71 0.79
C GLY A 158 -20.89 19.24 1.07
N SER A 159 -19.91 18.72 0.34
CA SER A 159 -19.35 17.38 0.58
C SER A 159 -17.83 17.42 0.52
N VAL A 160 -17.18 16.64 1.39
CA VAL A 160 -15.71 16.47 1.40
C VAL A 160 -15.37 15.05 0.98
N LEU A 161 -14.45 14.89 0.03
CA LEU A 161 -13.88 13.61 -0.36
C LEU A 161 -12.38 13.61 -0.05
N VAL A 162 -11.91 12.69 0.76
CA VAL A 162 -10.50 12.58 1.18
C VAL A 162 -9.86 11.38 0.50
N THR A 163 -8.61 11.49 0.07
CA THR A 163 -7.78 10.33 -0.25
C THR A 163 -6.62 10.25 0.75
N SER A 164 -6.37 9.06 1.30
CA SER A 164 -5.27 8.84 2.24
C SER A 164 -4.72 7.42 2.11
N ARG A 165 -3.43 7.24 2.39
CA ARG A 165 -2.79 5.95 2.60
C ARG A 165 -3.03 5.42 4.00
N THR A 166 -3.39 6.28 4.97
CA THR A 166 -3.50 5.86 6.36
C THR A 166 -4.91 6.05 6.91
N LYS A 167 -5.44 4.98 7.51
CA LYS A 167 -6.76 5.02 8.16
C LYS A 167 -6.77 6.06 9.29
N ARG A 168 -5.75 6.03 10.15
CA ARG A 168 -5.59 6.95 11.29
C ARG A 168 -5.64 8.43 10.92
N VAL A 169 -5.00 8.83 9.81
CA VAL A 169 -5.02 10.25 9.37
C VAL A 169 -6.37 10.60 8.75
N ALA A 170 -6.97 9.71 7.96
CA ALA A 170 -8.31 9.91 7.42
C ALA A 170 -9.36 10.14 8.53
N MET A 171 -9.27 9.38 9.64
CA MET A 171 -10.16 9.50 10.80
C MET A 171 -10.05 10.85 11.53
N GLN A 172 -9.07 11.70 11.23
CA GLN A 172 -9.05 13.08 11.74
C GLN A 172 -10.08 13.98 11.06
N VAL A 173 -10.62 13.55 9.91
CA VAL A 173 -11.55 14.32 9.08
C VAL A 173 -12.90 13.61 8.92
N VAL A 174 -12.91 12.28 8.87
CA VAL A 174 -14.11 11.46 8.65
C VAL A 174 -14.36 10.48 9.78
N GLU A 175 -15.61 10.04 9.95
CA GLU A 175 -15.96 8.94 10.84
C GLU A 175 -15.59 7.58 10.22
N ASP A 176 -15.37 6.55 11.04
CA ASP A 176 -14.97 5.21 10.56
C ASP A 176 -15.97 4.62 9.55
N GLY A 177 -17.28 4.82 9.78
CA GLY A 177 -18.34 4.36 8.90
C GLY A 177 -18.35 5.00 7.51
N ASP A 178 -17.70 6.16 7.35
CA ASP A 178 -17.60 6.90 6.09
C ASP A 178 -16.32 6.59 5.30
N ILE A 179 -15.47 5.69 5.82
CA ILE A 179 -14.30 5.20 5.12
C ILE A 179 -14.71 4.14 4.08
N ILE A 180 -14.20 4.29 2.86
CA ILE A 180 -14.26 3.30 1.80
C ILE A 180 -12.84 2.75 1.62
N ALA A 181 -12.63 1.51 2.04
CA ALA A 181 -11.37 0.80 1.81
C ALA A 181 -11.23 0.49 0.31
N ILE A 182 -10.11 0.89 -0.28
CA ILE A 182 -9.79 0.68 -1.69
C ILE A 182 -8.73 -0.40 -1.80
N GLU A 183 -9.16 -1.54 -2.33
CA GLU A 183 -8.33 -2.71 -2.58
C GLU A 183 -7.81 -2.73 -4.03
N PRO A 184 -6.79 -3.58 -4.33
CA PRO A 184 -6.39 -3.86 -5.71
C PRO A 184 -7.57 -4.23 -6.62
N MET A 185 -7.40 -4.09 -7.93
CA MET A 185 -8.49 -4.33 -8.86
C MET A 185 -8.92 -5.81 -8.83
N HIS A 186 -10.21 -6.06 -9.02
CA HIS A 186 -10.64 -7.41 -9.37
C HIS A 186 -10.20 -7.77 -10.79
N ASN A 187 -10.10 -9.08 -11.09
CA ASN A 187 -9.59 -9.61 -12.36
C ASN A 187 -10.15 -8.90 -13.60
N ALA A 188 -11.48 -8.75 -13.70
CA ALA A 188 -12.11 -8.12 -14.86
C ALA A 188 -11.71 -6.64 -15.06
N ALA A 189 -11.56 -5.85 -13.98
CA ALA A 189 -11.15 -4.45 -14.08
C ALA A 189 -9.65 -4.32 -14.39
N ALA A 190 -8.81 -5.19 -13.81
CA ALA A 190 -7.38 -5.24 -14.13
C ALA A 190 -7.12 -5.62 -15.59
N HIS A 191 -7.85 -6.64 -16.09
CA HIS A 191 -7.79 -7.07 -17.48
C HIS A 191 -8.23 -5.95 -18.43
N ALA A 192 -9.35 -5.29 -18.13
CA ALA A 192 -9.82 -4.14 -18.92
C ALA A 192 -8.82 -2.98 -18.93
N LEU A 193 -8.16 -2.71 -17.79
CA LEU A 193 -7.13 -1.68 -17.70
C LEU A 193 -5.91 -2.02 -18.55
N LEU A 194 -5.39 -3.24 -18.44
CA LEU A 194 -4.27 -3.71 -19.26
C LEU A 194 -4.61 -3.63 -20.76
N ARG A 195 -5.77 -4.14 -21.19
CA ARG A 195 -6.23 -4.06 -22.58
C ARG A 195 -6.25 -2.62 -23.10
N LYS A 196 -6.81 -1.67 -22.33
CA LYS A 196 -6.81 -0.24 -22.69
C LYS A 196 -5.41 0.36 -22.78
N LYS A 197 -4.49 -0.02 -21.88
CA LYS A 197 -3.14 0.58 -21.79
C LYS A 197 -2.14 -0.04 -22.76
N LEU A 198 -2.26 -1.33 -23.06
CA LEU A 198 -1.49 -2.02 -24.09
C LEU A 198 -1.89 -1.56 -25.49
N ARG A 199 -3.17 -1.23 -25.73
CA ARG A 199 -3.70 -0.80 -27.04
C ARG A 199 -3.58 -1.91 -28.10
N ASP A 200 -3.20 -1.56 -29.34
CA ASP A 200 -3.09 -2.41 -30.54
C ASP A 200 -2.00 -3.51 -30.44
N VAL A 201 -1.55 -3.87 -29.24
CA VAL A 201 -0.68 -5.02 -29.04
C VAL A 201 -1.59 -6.25 -28.97
N ASP A 202 -1.53 -7.08 -30.02
CA ASP A 202 -2.28 -8.34 -30.12
C ASP A 202 -1.71 -9.38 -29.14
N GLU A 203 -2.12 -9.26 -27.87
CA GLU A 203 -1.79 -10.20 -26.81
C GLU A 203 -2.98 -11.12 -26.52
N GLU A 204 -2.69 -12.38 -26.23
CA GLU A 204 -3.68 -13.37 -25.81
C GLU A 204 -4.26 -13.02 -24.43
N ASP A 205 -5.54 -13.34 -24.20
CA ASP A 205 -6.22 -13.08 -22.91
C ASP A 205 -5.50 -13.79 -21.74
N ASP A 206 -4.92 -14.96 -21.99
CA ASP A 206 -4.19 -15.73 -20.98
C ASP A 206 -2.93 -14.98 -20.51
N SER A 207 -2.15 -14.42 -21.43
CA SER A 207 -0.96 -13.61 -21.10
C SER A 207 -1.32 -12.38 -20.26
N ILE A 208 -2.42 -11.70 -20.60
CA ILE A 208 -2.91 -10.54 -19.85
C ILE A 208 -3.37 -10.94 -18.45
N THR A 209 -4.07 -12.08 -18.34
CA THR A 209 -4.50 -12.63 -17.05
C THR A 209 -3.30 -12.99 -16.17
N GLN A 210 -2.27 -13.60 -16.76
CA GLN A 210 -1.02 -13.90 -16.05
C GLN A 210 -0.31 -12.62 -15.60
N LEU A 211 -0.24 -11.59 -16.44
CA LEU A 211 0.36 -10.30 -16.07
C LEU A 211 -0.41 -9.61 -14.95
N ALA A 212 -1.74 -9.60 -15.03
CA ALA A 212 -2.60 -9.03 -14.00
C ALA A 212 -2.39 -9.73 -12.65
N THR A 213 -2.35 -11.07 -12.67
CA THR A 213 -2.11 -11.90 -11.48
C THR A 213 -0.70 -11.70 -10.92
N THR A 214 0.31 -11.68 -11.78
CA THR A 214 1.72 -11.50 -11.39
C THR A 214 1.97 -10.16 -10.69
N LEU A 215 1.21 -9.12 -11.08
CA LEU A 215 1.29 -7.78 -10.48
C LEU A 215 0.23 -7.55 -9.40
N ASP A 216 -0.37 -8.63 -8.88
CA ASP A 216 -1.41 -8.63 -7.83
C ASP A 216 -2.54 -7.61 -8.12
N HIS A 217 -2.87 -7.41 -9.40
CA HIS A 217 -3.90 -6.49 -9.86
C HIS A 217 -3.72 -5.04 -9.39
N MET A 218 -2.48 -4.65 -9.05
CA MET A 218 -2.13 -3.32 -8.59
C MET A 218 -2.16 -2.32 -9.75
N PRO A 219 -3.11 -1.37 -9.81
CA PRO A 219 -3.33 -0.53 -10.99
C PRO A 219 -2.08 0.22 -11.46
N LEU A 220 -1.31 0.78 -10.52
CA LEU A 220 -0.08 1.49 -10.86
C LEU A 220 0.95 0.56 -11.51
N ALA A 221 1.15 -0.65 -10.94
CA ALA A 221 2.05 -1.64 -11.52
C ALA A 221 1.59 -2.09 -12.91
N LEU A 222 0.28 -2.30 -13.11
CA LEU A 222 -0.30 -2.65 -14.41
C LEU A 222 -0.04 -1.56 -15.46
N VAL A 223 -0.25 -0.29 -15.10
CA VAL A 223 -0.01 0.85 -16.00
C VAL A 223 1.48 0.97 -16.34
N GLN A 224 2.37 0.80 -15.36
CA GLN A 224 3.82 0.82 -15.57
C GLN A 224 4.28 -0.33 -16.50
N ALA A 225 3.80 -1.55 -16.26
CA ALA A 225 4.12 -2.70 -17.10
C ALA A 225 3.61 -2.52 -18.53
N ALA A 226 2.36 -2.10 -18.70
CA ALA A 226 1.79 -1.83 -20.03
C ALA A 226 2.54 -0.72 -20.77
N ALA A 227 3.00 0.32 -20.06
CA ALA A 227 3.79 1.39 -20.67
C ALA A 227 5.18 0.89 -21.11
N TYR A 228 5.86 0.10 -20.28
CA TYR A 228 7.14 -0.52 -20.62
C TYR A 228 7.04 -1.42 -21.86
N ILE A 229 6.03 -2.29 -21.91
CA ILE A 229 5.77 -3.19 -23.03
C ILE A 229 5.54 -2.37 -24.30
N ARG A 230 4.65 -1.36 -24.23
CA ARG A 230 4.31 -0.51 -25.38
C ARG A 230 5.49 0.31 -25.89
N GLU A 231 6.32 0.87 -25.01
CA GLU A 231 7.51 1.63 -25.39
C GLU A 231 8.51 0.76 -26.18
N ARG A 232 8.53 -0.54 -25.89
CA ARG A 232 9.46 -1.50 -26.49
C ARG A 232 8.84 -2.38 -27.56
N ALA A 233 7.55 -2.21 -27.86
CA ALA A 233 6.87 -2.95 -28.91
C ALA A 233 7.53 -2.67 -30.28
N PRO A 234 7.67 -3.68 -31.17
CA PRO A 234 7.24 -5.07 -31.02
C PRO A 234 8.30 -6.01 -30.40
N ARG A 235 9.38 -5.47 -29.83
CA ARG A 235 10.51 -6.27 -29.27
C ARG A 235 10.27 -6.80 -27.86
N CYS A 236 9.15 -6.41 -27.25
CA CYS A 236 8.74 -6.84 -25.93
C CYS A 236 7.26 -7.20 -26.00
N SER A 237 6.94 -8.48 -25.82
CA SER A 237 5.58 -8.97 -25.58
C SER A 237 5.28 -9.05 -24.08
N VAL A 238 4.01 -9.29 -23.73
CA VAL A 238 3.62 -9.57 -22.34
C VAL A 238 4.38 -10.77 -21.78
N GLN A 239 4.53 -11.83 -22.57
CA GLN A 239 5.27 -13.02 -22.14
C GLN A 239 6.75 -12.70 -21.86
N GLN A 240 7.41 -11.94 -22.73
CA GLN A 240 8.81 -11.54 -22.51
C GLN A 240 8.97 -10.66 -21.28
N TYR A 241 8.03 -9.75 -21.01
CA TYR A 241 8.00 -8.99 -19.77
C TYR A 241 7.87 -9.91 -18.55
N LEU A 242 6.96 -10.89 -18.59
CA LEU A 242 6.76 -11.86 -17.52
C LEU A 242 8.01 -12.70 -17.26
N ASP A 243 8.69 -13.13 -18.31
CA ASP A 243 9.94 -13.89 -18.20
C ASP A 243 11.04 -13.04 -17.56
N GLU A 244 11.20 -11.78 -17.99
CA GLU A 244 12.12 -10.83 -17.32
C GLU A 244 11.72 -10.60 -15.86
N TYR A 245 10.44 -10.44 -15.57
CA TYR A 245 9.93 -10.20 -14.22
C TYR A 245 10.22 -11.39 -13.28
N ARG A 246 10.18 -12.62 -13.78
CA ARG A 246 10.40 -13.82 -12.96
C ARG A 246 11.89 -14.13 -12.69
N GLN A 247 12.82 -13.46 -13.35
CA GLN A 247 14.26 -13.75 -13.24
C GLN A 247 14.85 -13.53 -11.84
N SER A 248 14.58 -12.38 -11.23
CA SER A 248 15.13 -12.03 -9.92
C SER A 248 14.37 -10.86 -9.29
N ASP A 249 14.47 -10.72 -7.97
CA ASP A 249 13.91 -9.54 -7.28
C ASP A 249 14.55 -8.24 -7.75
N SER A 250 15.86 -8.22 -8.04
CA SER A 250 16.54 -7.06 -8.63
C SER A 250 15.96 -6.67 -10.00
N ARG A 251 15.57 -7.66 -10.82
CA ARG A 251 14.96 -7.42 -12.12
C ARG A 251 13.52 -6.90 -11.98
N LYS A 252 12.71 -7.49 -11.09
CA LYS A 252 11.36 -6.97 -10.75
C LYS A 252 11.44 -5.51 -10.32
N THR A 253 12.37 -5.19 -9.43
CA THR A 253 12.60 -3.84 -8.93
C THR A 253 12.99 -2.88 -10.06
N SER A 254 13.90 -3.28 -10.94
CA SER A 254 14.27 -2.48 -12.12
C SER A 254 13.09 -2.20 -13.05
N LEU A 255 12.18 -3.15 -13.24
CA LEU A 255 10.99 -2.99 -14.08
C LEU A 255 9.95 -2.05 -13.46
N LEU A 256 9.79 -2.10 -12.13
CA LEU A 256 8.77 -1.32 -11.40
C LEU A 256 9.26 0.07 -10.92
N ASN A 257 10.57 0.31 -10.89
CA ASN A 257 11.17 1.59 -10.49
C ASN A 257 11.20 2.66 -11.58
N ARG A 258 10.58 2.42 -12.74
CA ARG A 258 10.55 3.42 -13.81
C ARG A 258 9.62 4.59 -13.46
N GLU A 259 10.21 5.78 -13.37
CA GLU A 259 9.49 7.04 -13.16
C GLU A 259 9.05 7.65 -14.49
N GLU A 260 8.07 7.03 -15.15
CA GLU A 260 7.41 7.67 -16.27
C GLU A 260 6.49 8.79 -15.78
N ARG A 261 6.63 10.00 -16.34
CA ARG A 261 5.79 11.14 -15.98
C ARG A 261 4.33 10.84 -16.33
N HIS A 262 3.49 10.73 -15.31
CA HIS A 262 2.04 10.65 -15.48
C HIS A 262 1.41 12.03 -15.32
N LEU A 263 0.89 12.59 -16.41
CA LEU A 263 0.20 13.91 -16.43
C LEU A 263 -1.03 14.01 -15.51
N ARG A 264 -1.50 12.89 -14.97
CA ARG A 264 -2.68 12.78 -14.10
C ARG A 264 -2.31 12.41 -12.67
N ARG A 265 -1.06 12.61 -12.31
CA ARG A 265 -0.55 12.42 -10.96
C ARG A 265 0.05 13.74 -10.49
N ASP A 266 -0.04 13.96 -9.20
CA ASP A 266 0.65 15.04 -8.54
C ASP A 266 2.17 14.98 -8.85
N GLU A 267 2.74 16.10 -9.32
CA GLU A 267 4.17 16.19 -9.66
C GLU A 267 5.10 15.87 -8.49
N ALA A 268 4.65 16.10 -7.25
CA ALA A 268 5.44 15.78 -6.06
C ALA A 268 5.37 14.29 -5.68
N ALA A 269 4.47 13.51 -6.29
CA ALA A 269 4.33 12.08 -6.00
C ALA A 269 5.22 11.25 -6.94
N SER A 270 5.98 10.29 -6.39
CA SER A 270 6.78 9.38 -7.22
C SER A 270 5.88 8.50 -8.10
N ASN A 271 6.28 8.31 -9.36
CA ASN A 271 5.56 7.45 -10.30
C ASN A 271 5.84 5.96 -10.08
N SER A 272 6.86 5.60 -9.29
CA SER A 272 7.14 4.22 -8.89
C SER A 272 6.26 3.77 -7.73
N VAL A 273 5.66 2.58 -7.89
CA VAL A 273 4.94 1.91 -6.80
C VAL A 273 5.88 1.59 -5.62
N LEU A 274 7.11 1.18 -5.91
CA LEU A 274 8.10 0.81 -4.88
C LEU A 274 8.60 2.04 -4.12
N ILE A 275 8.92 3.13 -4.81
CA ILE A 275 9.37 4.39 -4.15
C ILE A 275 8.25 4.95 -3.26
N THR A 276 6.99 4.87 -3.72
CA THR A 276 5.83 5.30 -2.92
C THR A 276 5.77 4.55 -1.58
N TRP A 277 6.09 3.27 -1.56
CA TRP A 277 6.10 2.47 -0.32
C TRP A 277 7.37 2.64 0.49
N GLN A 278 8.54 2.85 -0.13
CA GLN A 278 9.77 3.22 0.58
C GLN A 278 9.57 4.48 1.43
N ILE A 279 8.91 5.51 0.88
CA ILE A 279 8.56 6.72 1.65
C ILE A 279 7.66 6.39 2.86
N SER A 280 6.71 5.46 2.71
CA SER A 280 5.88 4.99 3.82
C SER A 280 6.72 4.24 4.87
N PHE A 281 7.66 3.38 4.45
CA PHE A 281 8.55 2.64 5.35
C PHE A 281 9.45 3.58 6.15
N ASP A 282 10.05 4.59 5.49
CA ASP A 282 10.86 5.59 6.18
C ASP A 282 10.07 6.40 7.20
N HIS A 283 8.80 6.71 6.90
CA HIS A 283 7.93 7.39 7.85
C HIS A 283 7.56 6.49 9.04
N ILE A 284 7.21 5.22 8.80
CA ILE A 284 6.94 4.26 9.88
C ILE A 284 8.21 4.10 10.73
N ARG A 285 9.38 3.94 10.12
CA ARG A 285 10.67 3.84 10.81
C ARG A 285 10.92 4.98 11.79
N LYS A 286 10.63 6.22 11.37
CA LYS A 286 10.77 7.42 12.20
C LYS A 286 9.75 7.52 13.34
N THR A 287 8.57 6.94 13.18
CA THR A 287 7.47 7.06 14.14
C THR A 287 7.37 5.86 15.08
N ARG A 288 7.66 4.66 14.59
CA ARG A 288 7.60 3.38 15.30
C ARG A 288 8.53 2.35 14.65
N GLN A 289 9.77 2.30 15.14
CA GLN A 289 10.82 1.40 14.63
C GLN A 289 10.43 -0.09 14.72
N SER A 290 9.78 -0.51 15.81
CA SER A 290 9.32 -1.89 16.03
C SER A 290 8.34 -2.37 14.94
N ALA A 291 7.41 -1.51 14.49
CA ALA A 291 6.51 -1.83 13.39
C ALA A 291 7.27 -2.05 12.06
N THR A 292 8.35 -1.30 11.83
CA THR A 292 9.24 -1.52 10.67
C THR A 292 9.97 -2.86 10.79
N GLU A 293 10.45 -3.22 11.98
CA GLU A 293 11.06 -4.53 12.24
C GLU A 293 10.08 -5.68 11.95
N LEU A 294 8.85 -5.57 12.42
CA LEU A 294 7.78 -6.54 12.14
C LEU A 294 7.53 -6.66 10.63
N LEU A 295 7.38 -5.54 9.93
CA LEU A 295 7.19 -5.52 8.47
C LEU A 295 8.36 -6.17 7.73
N SER A 296 9.60 -5.89 8.17
CA SER A 296 10.83 -6.46 7.62
C SER A 296 10.83 -7.98 7.73
N LEU A 297 10.50 -8.52 8.90
CA LEU A 297 10.40 -9.96 9.13
C LEU A 297 9.30 -10.61 8.27
N MET A 298 8.09 -10.03 8.26
CA MET A 298 6.95 -10.52 7.47
C MET A 298 7.24 -10.59 5.96
N SER A 299 8.15 -9.75 5.45
CA SER A 299 8.47 -9.68 4.02
C SER A 299 9.15 -10.91 3.44
N PHE A 300 9.62 -11.84 4.27
CA PHE A 300 10.30 -13.08 3.85
C PHE A 300 9.40 -14.32 3.90
N PHE A 301 8.25 -14.25 4.57
CA PHE A 301 7.26 -15.34 4.59
C PHE A 301 6.49 -15.42 3.26
N ASP A 302 5.69 -16.48 3.10
CA ASP A 302 4.64 -16.49 2.08
C ASP A 302 3.69 -15.30 2.28
N ARG A 303 3.15 -14.77 1.19
CA ARG A 303 2.27 -13.59 1.19
C ARG A 303 0.97 -13.80 1.97
N GLN A 304 0.55 -15.04 2.18
CA GLN A 304 -0.66 -15.42 2.92
C GLN A 304 -0.30 -16.38 4.06
N GLY A 305 -1.19 -16.49 5.04
CA GLY A 305 -1.06 -17.51 6.07
C GLY A 305 0.01 -17.21 7.13
N ILE A 306 0.52 -15.98 7.22
CA ILE A 306 1.58 -15.63 8.17
C ILE A 306 1.02 -15.68 9.59
N GLN A 307 1.34 -16.74 10.32
CA GLN A 307 0.83 -16.94 11.68
C GLN A 307 1.55 -16.04 12.67
N GLU A 308 0.82 -15.46 13.63
CA GLU A 308 1.36 -14.62 14.70
C GLU A 308 2.51 -15.28 15.48
N ALA A 309 2.42 -16.60 15.69
CA ALA A 309 3.47 -17.39 16.35
C ALA A 309 4.84 -17.29 15.65
N LEU A 310 4.86 -17.07 14.33
CA LEU A 310 6.09 -16.89 13.55
C LEU A 310 6.72 -15.51 13.73
N LEU A 311 5.92 -14.52 14.15
CA LEU A 311 6.33 -13.12 14.24
C LEU A 311 6.74 -12.72 15.65
N ARG A 312 6.21 -13.41 16.66
CA ARG A 312 6.58 -13.16 18.05
C ARG A 312 8.03 -13.55 18.28
N ARG A 313 8.81 -12.59 18.79
CA ARG A 313 10.20 -12.79 19.19
C ARG A 313 10.22 -13.85 20.29
N GLN A 314 10.88 -14.99 20.07
CA GLN A 314 11.13 -15.94 21.13
C GLN A 314 12.03 -15.25 22.16
N SER A 315 11.50 -14.96 23.34
CA SER A 315 12.28 -14.35 24.43
C SER A 315 13.29 -15.37 24.95
N SER A 316 14.42 -15.53 24.26
CA SER A 316 15.49 -16.44 24.67
C SER A 316 16.39 -15.87 25.76
N THR A 317 16.13 -14.64 26.22
CA THR A 317 16.70 -14.10 27.45
C THR A 317 15.58 -13.54 28.30
N ALA A 318 15.34 -14.19 29.44
CA ALA A 318 14.68 -13.59 30.59
C ALA A 318 15.51 -12.38 31.03
N ASP A 319 15.31 -11.24 30.38
CA ASP A 319 15.67 -9.95 30.96
C ASP A 319 14.43 -9.48 31.73
N GLU A 320 14.51 -9.68 33.04
CA GLU A 320 13.46 -9.37 34.01
C GLU A 320 13.19 -7.87 34.02
N GLY A 321 12.17 -7.41 33.27
CA GLY A 321 11.77 -6.00 33.33
C GLY A 321 10.51 -5.64 32.55
N ALA A 322 10.35 -6.13 31.33
CA ALA A 322 9.13 -5.91 30.55
C ALA A 322 8.11 -7.00 30.88
N SER A 323 7.00 -6.64 31.52
CA SER A 323 5.90 -7.58 31.75
C SER A 323 5.40 -8.14 30.40
N ALA A 324 5.07 -9.43 30.31
CA ALA A 324 4.54 -10.04 29.08
C ALA A 324 3.36 -9.27 28.46
N VAL A 325 2.60 -8.51 29.27
CA VAL A 325 1.53 -7.61 28.85
C VAL A 325 2.06 -6.44 27.99
N GLN A 326 3.19 -5.82 28.37
CA GLN A 326 3.77 -4.71 27.60
C GLN A 326 4.27 -5.16 26.22
N ALA A 327 4.85 -6.36 26.14
CA ALA A 327 5.28 -6.92 24.85
C ALA A 327 4.09 -7.26 23.93
N ASP A 328 2.95 -7.63 24.52
CA ASP A 328 1.71 -7.88 23.77
C ASP A 328 1.09 -6.57 23.25
N ASP A 329 1.00 -5.55 24.11
CA ASP A 329 0.54 -4.21 23.73
C ASP A 329 1.44 -3.61 22.62
N GLU A 330 2.77 -3.79 22.71
CA GLU A 330 3.72 -3.29 21.71
C GLU A 330 3.53 -3.97 20.35
N PHE A 331 3.31 -5.29 20.34
CA PHE A 331 3.04 -6.05 19.13
C PHE A 331 1.70 -5.65 18.48
N GLU A 332 0.65 -5.50 19.27
CA GLU A 332 -0.67 -5.08 18.76
C GLU A 332 -0.61 -3.66 18.17
N ASP A 333 0.09 -2.74 18.83
CA ASP A 333 0.32 -1.41 18.28
C ASP A 333 1.15 -1.44 16.96
N ASP A 334 2.12 -2.35 16.83
CA ASP A 334 2.86 -2.56 15.59
C ASP A 334 1.92 -3.03 14.47
N VAL A 335 1.09 -4.03 14.76
CA VAL A 335 0.06 -4.55 13.86
C VAL A 335 -0.91 -3.44 13.46
N LEU A 336 -1.42 -2.66 14.42
CA LEU A 336 -2.31 -1.52 14.17
C LEU A 336 -1.64 -0.51 13.26
N THR A 337 -0.38 -0.18 13.49
CA THR A 337 0.40 0.73 12.65
C THR A 337 0.49 0.21 11.21
N LEU A 338 0.86 -1.05 11.00
CA LEU A 338 1.00 -1.62 9.66
C LEU A 338 -0.34 -1.75 8.92
N ARG A 339 -1.42 -2.07 9.64
CA ARG A 339 -2.79 -2.10 9.11
C ARG A 339 -3.29 -0.71 8.75
N ASP A 340 -2.95 0.30 9.54
CA ASP A 340 -3.33 1.68 9.27
C ASP A 340 -2.80 2.13 7.91
N TYR A 341 -1.56 1.77 7.57
CA TYR A 341 -0.96 2.01 6.24
C TYR A 341 -1.45 1.07 5.13
N SER A 342 -2.35 0.12 5.45
CA SER A 342 -2.82 -0.92 4.54
C SER A 342 -1.69 -1.79 3.96
N LEU A 343 -0.59 -1.97 4.71
CA LEU A 343 0.55 -2.80 4.31
C LEU A 343 0.31 -4.28 4.59
N ILE A 344 -0.48 -4.57 5.63
CA ILE A 344 -0.90 -5.91 6.02
C ILE A 344 -2.41 -5.96 6.23
N THR A 345 -2.97 -7.15 6.12
CA THR A 345 -4.34 -7.45 6.55
C THR A 345 -4.33 -8.56 7.58
N VAL A 346 -5.36 -8.57 8.43
CA VAL A 346 -5.58 -9.62 9.43
C VAL A 346 -6.77 -10.43 8.97
N THR A 347 -6.63 -11.76 8.93
CA THR A 347 -7.72 -12.62 8.52
C THR A 347 -8.79 -12.72 9.62
N ARG A 348 -9.88 -13.44 9.35
CA ARG A 348 -11.01 -13.56 10.29
C ARG A 348 -10.66 -14.25 11.61
N ASP A 349 -9.60 -15.05 11.62
CA ASP A 349 -9.13 -15.74 12.83
C ASP A 349 -8.33 -14.84 13.80
N ALA A 350 -8.10 -13.57 13.42
CA ALA A 350 -7.34 -12.56 14.14
C ALA A 350 -5.85 -12.88 14.39
N LYS A 351 -5.37 -14.07 14.00
CA LYS A 351 -4.01 -14.57 14.29
C LYS A 351 -3.17 -14.85 13.05
N THR A 352 -3.79 -14.70 11.89
CA THR A 352 -3.13 -14.87 10.60
C THR A 352 -3.10 -13.54 9.87
N PHE A 353 -1.95 -13.24 9.29
CA PHE A 353 -1.70 -12.03 8.53
C PHE A 353 -1.47 -12.34 7.05
N GLU A 354 -1.81 -11.37 6.21
CA GLU A 354 -1.47 -11.38 4.78
C GLU A 354 -0.75 -10.09 4.42
N MET A 355 0.21 -10.20 3.49
CA MET A 355 0.97 -9.07 2.96
C MET A 355 0.96 -9.14 1.44
N HIS A 356 0.70 -8.00 0.80
CA HIS A 356 0.71 -7.93 -0.67
C HIS A 356 2.10 -8.25 -1.23
N SER A 357 2.22 -9.04 -2.31
CA SER A 357 3.54 -9.52 -2.78
C SER A 357 4.48 -8.39 -3.20
N LEU A 358 3.94 -7.37 -3.87
CA LEU A 358 4.71 -6.18 -4.23
C LEU A 358 5.17 -5.38 -2.99
N VAL A 359 4.41 -5.40 -1.88
CA VAL A 359 4.87 -4.79 -0.61
C VAL A 359 6.06 -5.58 -0.08
N GLN A 360 6.00 -6.91 -0.07
CA GLN A 360 7.15 -7.74 0.31
C GLN A 360 8.39 -7.45 -0.55
N LEU A 361 8.22 -7.38 -1.87
CA LEU A 361 9.30 -7.03 -2.80
C LEU A 361 9.91 -5.65 -2.49
N ALA A 362 9.07 -4.65 -2.24
CA ALA A 362 9.53 -3.30 -1.90
C ALA A 362 10.27 -3.27 -0.57
N THR A 363 9.77 -3.98 0.45
CA THR A 363 10.41 -4.09 1.76
C THR A 363 11.77 -4.75 1.65
N ARG A 364 11.89 -5.87 0.92
CA ARG A 364 13.19 -6.52 0.69
C ARG A 364 14.15 -5.63 -0.10
N THR A 365 13.68 -4.94 -1.13
CA THR A 365 14.51 -3.98 -1.87
C THR A 365 15.02 -2.85 -0.97
N TRP A 366 14.16 -2.32 -0.10
CA TRP A 366 14.53 -1.29 0.87
C TRP A 366 15.55 -1.80 1.88
N LEU A 367 15.35 -3.01 2.41
CA LEU A 367 16.31 -3.67 3.30
C LEU A 367 17.67 -3.93 2.64
N GLU A 368 17.69 -4.26 1.35
CA GLU A 368 18.91 -4.42 0.58
C GLU A 368 19.69 -3.09 0.48
N SER A 369 18.99 -1.98 0.19
CA SER A 369 19.62 -0.65 0.16
C SER A 369 20.15 -0.19 1.51
N GLU A 370 19.56 -0.67 2.60
CA GLU A 370 19.99 -0.37 3.98
C GLU A 370 21.03 -1.38 4.51
N GLY A 371 21.42 -2.39 3.72
CA GLY A 371 22.37 -3.43 4.13
C GLY A 371 21.85 -4.39 5.21
N GLN A 372 20.53 -4.47 5.41
CA GLN A 372 19.89 -5.29 6.45
C GLN A 372 19.19 -6.54 5.91
N LEU A 373 19.19 -6.76 4.60
CA LEU A 373 18.48 -7.89 3.97
C LEU A 373 18.88 -9.25 4.54
N ASP A 374 20.19 -9.50 4.68
CA ASP A 374 20.71 -10.79 5.16
C ASP A 374 20.29 -11.02 6.63
N ARG A 375 20.40 -10.00 7.50
CA ARG A 375 19.96 -10.08 8.91
C ARG A 375 18.50 -10.51 9.07
N TRP A 376 17.59 -9.97 8.25
CA TRP A 376 16.17 -10.31 8.33
C TRP A 376 15.85 -11.65 7.70
N ARG A 377 16.59 -12.05 6.66
CA ARG A 377 16.52 -13.39 6.08
C ARG A 377 16.89 -14.46 7.13
N GLU A 378 17.96 -14.23 7.86
CA GLU A 378 18.45 -15.13 8.92
C GLU A 378 17.40 -15.26 10.04
N GLN A 379 16.82 -14.15 10.51
CA GLN A 379 15.73 -14.18 11.50
C GLN A 379 14.50 -14.95 11.00
N PHE A 380 14.09 -14.73 9.75
CA PHE A 380 12.99 -15.48 9.13
C PHE A 380 13.24 -16.99 9.14
N ILE A 381 14.44 -17.42 8.74
CA ILE A 381 14.82 -18.83 8.71
C ILE A 381 14.79 -19.42 10.12
N SER A 382 15.38 -18.73 11.08
CA SER A 382 15.43 -19.18 12.47
C SER A 382 14.04 -19.35 13.06
N HIS A 383 13.17 -18.34 12.91
CA HIS A 383 11.78 -18.38 13.39
C HIS A 383 10.99 -19.52 12.75
N LEU A 384 11.08 -19.67 11.42
CA LEU A 384 10.37 -20.72 10.71
C LEU A 384 10.92 -22.11 11.05
N CYS A 385 12.23 -22.27 11.19
CA CYS A 385 12.87 -23.54 11.56
C CYS A 385 12.47 -24.00 12.96
N ALA A 386 12.40 -23.05 13.92
CA ALA A 386 11.98 -23.32 15.29
C ALA A 386 10.52 -23.80 15.36
N GLU A 387 9.62 -23.19 14.57
CA GLU A 387 8.21 -23.53 14.58
C GLU A 387 7.85 -24.72 13.69
N MET A 388 8.59 -24.97 12.61
CA MET A 388 8.35 -26.07 11.69
C MET A 388 8.62 -27.42 12.38
N PRO A 389 7.61 -28.30 12.51
CA PRO A 389 7.80 -29.64 13.03
C PRO A 389 8.24 -30.62 11.94
N THR A 390 8.57 -31.85 12.32
CA THR A 390 8.82 -32.94 11.36
C THR A 390 7.52 -33.42 10.72
N GLY A 391 7.60 -34.05 9.55
CA GLY A 391 6.46 -34.54 8.76
C GLY A 391 5.66 -35.71 9.37
N ALA A 392 5.79 -35.96 10.67
CA ALA A 392 4.99 -36.96 11.38
C ALA A 392 3.49 -36.64 11.28
N HIS A 393 2.64 -37.69 11.23
CA HIS A 393 1.20 -37.54 11.01
C HIS A 393 0.51 -36.60 12.01
N GLU A 394 0.92 -36.63 13.27
CA GLU A 394 0.41 -35.73 14.32
C GLU A 394 0.65 -34.24 14.06
N ASN A 395 1.65 -33.90 13.24
CA ASN A 395 2.06 -32.54 12.94
C ASN A 395 1.51 -32.00 11.61
N TRP A 396 0.74 -32.80 10.86
CA TRP A 396 0.36 -32.48 9.49
C TRP A 396 -0.38 -31.14 9.35
N GLU A 397 -1.25 -30.78 10.28
CA GLU A 397 -1.97 -29.50 10.25
C GLU A 397 -1.00 -28.31 10.36
N LYS A 398 -0.06 -28.37 11.30
CA LYS A 398 0.97 -27.33 11.46
C LYS A 398 1.92 -27.29 10.27
N CYS A 399 2.37 -28.46 9.77
CA CYS A 399 3.17 -28.51 8.54
C CYS A 399 2.42 -27.93 7.35
N GLN A 400 1.13 -28.21 7.19
CA GLN A 400 0.34 -27.70 6.07
C GLN A 400 0.28 -26.17 6.08
N ALA A 401 0.09 -25.56 7.25
CA ALA A 401 0.07 -24.11 7.40
C ALA A 401 1.45 -23.48 7.11
N LEU A 402 2.54 -24.11 7.56
CA LEU A 402 3.90 -23.59 7.44
C LEU A 402 4.60 -23.91 6.11
N PHE A 403 4.13 -24.92 5.38
CA PHE A 403 4.78 -25.39 4.17
C PHE A 403 4.93 -24.31 3.08
N PRO A 404 3.94 -23.44 2.80
CA PRO A 404 4.13 -22.34 1.85
C PRO A 404 5.29 -21.41 2.24
N HIS A 405 5.50 -21.17 3.54
CA HIS A 405 6.64 -20.39 4.03
C HIS A 405 7.97 -21.13 3.82
N ALA A 406 8.00 -22.46 3.98
CA ALA A 406 9.17 -23.27 3.66
C ALA A 406 9.49 -23.28 2.16
N GLN A 407 8.47 -23.22 1.30
CA GLN A 407 8.65 -23.02 -0.13
C GLN A 407 9.25 -21.65 -0.44
N ALA A 408 8.80 -20.59 0.25
CA ALA A 408 9.40 -19.26 0.13
C ALA A 408 10.88 -19.26 0.57
N ALA A 409 11.26 -20.08 1.56
CA ALA A 409 12.63 -20.20 2.05
C ALA A 409 13.61 -20.81 1.02
N LEU A 410 13.14 -21.56 0.03
CA LEU A 410 14.01 -22.13 -1.03
C LEU A 410 14.78 -21.04 -1.81
N ALA A 411 14.14 -19.89 -2.04
CA ALA A 411 14.76 -18.76 -2.74
C ALA A 411 15.66 -17.89 -1.83
N GLN A 412 15.84 -18.29 -0.56
CA GLN A 412 16.39 -17.46 0.49
C GLN A 412 17.55 -18.15 1.21
N ARG A 413 18.51 -18.70 0.44
CA ARG A 413 19.72 -19.30 1.04
C ARG A 413 20.48 -18.24 1.86
N PRO A 414 20.76 -18.48 3.16
CA PRO A 414 21.55 -17.57 3.98
C PRO A 414 23.05 -17.66 3.63
N LYS A 415 23.84 -16.71 4.12
CA LYS A 415 25.30 -16.66 3.89
C LYS A 415 26.10 -17.12 5.11
N ASP A 416 25.58 -16.85 6.29
CA ASP A 416 26.17 -17.27 7.56
C ASP A 416 26.04 -18.79 7.77
N ILE A 417 27.04 -19.39 8.45
CA ILE A 417 27.14 -20.84 8.64
C ILE A 417 26.05 -21.36 9.59
N GLU A 418 25.81 -20.68 10.72
CA GLU A 418 24.79 -21.12 11.70
C GLU A 418 23.40 -21.06 11.06
N SER A 419 23.13 -19.99 10.31
CA SER A 419 21.87 -19.85 9.57
C SER A 419 21.71 -20.87 8.43
N LEU A 420 22.82 -21.30 7.81
CA LEU A 420 22.81 -22.35 6.78
C LEU A 420 22.45 -23.73 7.37
N GLU A 421 22.90 -24.04 8.57
CA GLU A 421 22.49 -25.25 9.31
C GLU A 421 20.99 -25.25 9.60
N GLU A 422 20.46 -24.14 10.13
CA GLU A 422 19.02 -23.97 10.40
C GLU A 422 18.21 -24.07 9.10
N TRP A 423 18.67 -23.46 8.02
CA TRP A 423 18.02 -23.52 6.71
C TRP A 423 17.98 -24.95 6.16
N ALA A 424 19.10 -25.69 6.25
CA ALA A 424 19.13 -27.09 5.83
C ALA A 424 18.19 -27.96 6.68
N LEU A 425 18.12 -27.74 7.99
CA LEU A 425 17.18 -28.43 8.87
C LEU A 425 15.72 -28.10 8.55
N LEU A 426 15.40 -26.84 8.28
CA LEU A 426 14.08 -26.41 7.83
C LEU A 426 13.67 -27.13 6.54
N LEU A 427 14.56 -27.13 5.54
CA LEU A 427 14.29 -27.81 4.27
C LEU A 427 14.10 -29.32 4.44
N TYR A 428 14.89 -29.96 5.32
CA TYR A 428 14.71 -31.37 5.64
C TYR A 428 13.33 -31.67 6.24
N LYS A 429 12.91 -30.88 7.25
CA LYS A 429 11.59 -31.02 7.89
C LYS A 429 10.45 -30.85 6.88
N ALA A 430 10.56 -29.85 6.01
CA ALA A 430 9.60 -29.57 4.95
C ALA A 430 9.58 -30.67 3.86
N ALA A 431 10.75 -31.18 3.47
CA ALA A 431 10.89 -32.27 2.51
C ALA A 431 10.19 -33.54 3.00
N TRP A 432 10.35 -33.88 4.29
CA TRP A 432 9.68 -35.03 4.88
C TRP A 432 8.15 -34.86 4.82
N TYR A 433 7.62 -33.69 5.20
CA TYR A 433 6.19 -33.43 5.05
C TYR A 433 5.72 -33.54 3.59
N ALA A 434 6.45 -32.94 2.64
CA ALA A 434 6.12 -33.01 1.21
C ALA A 434 6.08 -34.47 0.71
N TRP A 435 7.03 -35.30 1.14
CA TRP A 435 7.07 -36.73 0.83
C TRP A 435 5.84 -37.46 1.35
N GLN A 436 5.47 -37.23 2.61
CA GLN A 436 4.28 -37.84 3.21
C GLN A 436 2.98 -37.42 2.51
N GLN A 437 2.94 -36.22 1.94
CA GLN A 437 1.80 -35.71 1.16
C GLN A 437 1.85 -36.10 -0.33
N GLY A 438 2.80 -36.95 -0.77
CA GLY A 438 2.93 -37.40 -2.14
C GLY A 438 3.48 -36.35 -3.12
N ARG A 439 4.08 -35.27 -2.62
CA ARG A 439 4.67 -34.18 -3.42
C ARG A 439 6.14 -34.46 -3.72
N ALA A 440 6.39 -35.51 -4.51
CA ALA A 440 7.73 -36.04 -4.73
C ALA A 440 8.74 -35.01 -5.26
N GLY A 441 8.36 -34.14 -6.21
CA GLY A 441 9.27 -33.15 -6.77
C GLY A 441 9.70 -32.07 -5.77
N GLU A 442 8.78 -31.57 -4.94
CA GLU A 442 9.09 -30.61 -3.88
C GLU A 442 9.96 -31.26 -2.78
N ALA A 443 9.63 -32.50 -2.41
CA ALA A 443 10.40 -33.28 -1.44
C ALA A 443 11.84 -33.52 -1.90
N GLU A 444 12.02 -33.95 -3.15
CA GLU A 444 13.33 -34.16 -3.76
C GLU A 444 14.14 -32.86 -3.75
N GLN A 445 13.59 -31.77 -4.28
CA GLN A 445 14.28 -30.48 -4.34
C GLN A 445 14.76 -30.00 -2.96
N MET A 446 13.87 -30.03 -1.95
CA MET A 446 14.20 -29.59 -0.59
C MET A 446 15.23 -30.52 0.08
N SER A 447 15.09 -31.83 -0.09
CA SER A 447 16.00 -32.82 0.49
C SER A 447 17.41 -32.76 -0.12
N VAL A 448 17.52 -32.57 -1.44
CA VAL A 448 18.82 -32.44 -2.13
C VAL A 448 19.56 -31.21 -1.64
N LEU A 449 18.91 -30.05 -1.59
CA LEU A 449 19.53 -28.82 -1.10
C LEU A 449 19.95 -28.93 0.37
N SER A 450 19.12 -29.56 1.20
CA SER A 450 19.47 -29.84 2.60
C SER A 450 20.71 -30.74 2.72
N MET A 451 20.73 -31.84 1.98
CA MET A 451 21.85 -32.80 1.97
C MET A 451 23.15 -32.18 1.45
N GLU A 452 23.10 -31.40 0.37
CA GLU A 452 24.27 -30.71 -0.17
C GLU A 452 24.92 -29.79 0.88
N VAL A 453 24.11 -28.97 1.56
CA VAL A 453 24.58 -28.07 2.61
C VAL A 453 25.14 -28.85 3.80
N ARG A 454 24.47 -29.90 4.26
CA ARG A 454 24.95 -30.72 5.38
C ARG A 454 26.21 -31.50 5.03
N ARG A 455 26.35 -31.99 3.80
CA ARG A 455 27.56 -32.62 3.30
C ARG A 455 28.75 -31.67 3.32
N GLU A 456 28.55 -30.42 2.89
CA GLU A 456 29.58 -29.37 2.91
C GLU A 456 30.04 -29.04 4.34
N MET A 457 29.14 -29.03 5.33
CA MET A 457 29.44 -28.60 6.70
C MET A 457 29.85 -29.74 7.64
N LEU A 458 29.17 -30.89 7.56
CA LEU A 458 29.29 -32.00 8.50
C LEU A 458 30.06 -33.21 7.93
N GLY A 459 30.24 -33.26 6.62
CA GLY A 459 30.87 -34.39 5.90
C GLY A 459 29.89 -35.46 5.43
N GLU A 460 30.35 -36.32 4.52
CA GLU A 460 29.53 -37.35 3.84
C GLU A 460 29.04 -38.47 4.75
N GLU A 461 29.77 -38.77 5.83
CA GLU A 461 29.46 -39.89 6.73
C GLU A 461 28.68 -39.46 7.97
N ASN A 462 28.33 -38.16 8.10
CA ASN A 462 27.58 -37.68 9.24
C ASN A 462 26.12 -38.18 9.18
N ALA A 463 25.58 -38.60 10.32
CA ALA A 463 24.21 -39.12 10.42
C ALA A 463 23.13 -38.09 10.02
N ASP A 464 23.40 -36.79 10.14
CA ASP A 464 22.48 -35.75 9.67
C ASP A 464 22.59 -35.51 8.15
N THR A 465 23.69 -35.91 7.52
CA THR A 465 23.90 -35.84 6.05
C THR A 465 23.26 -37.02 5.33
N LEU A 466 23.33 -38.22 5.92
CA LEU A 466 22.78 -39.48 5.40
C LEU A 466 21.26 -39.56 5.59
#